data_AF-A0AAU9VRG3-F1
#
_entry.id   AF-A0AAU9VRG3-F1
#
_cell.length_a   1.000
_cell.length_b   1.000
_cell.length_c   1.000
_cell.angle_alpha   90.00
_cell.angle_beta   90.00
_cell.angle_gamma   90.00
#
_symmetry.space_group_name_H-M   'P 1'
#
loop_
_entity.id
_entity.type
_entity.pdbx_description
1 polymer ?
#
loop_
_entity_poly.entity_id
_entity_poly.type
_entity_poly.pdbx_seq_one_letter_code
_entity_poly.pdbx_strand_id
1 'polypeptide(L)'
;MLHSKILLWSTTGDECRIILFEEPISNKVIRGHVIRSEEVPDEGSCRVMCYMEPNCVSINVRLAQGGKYKCELNNATVDESKLTFLQETDAYYLAIENPCSSSPCLNNGTCQVGFTSKGFRCVCVHGFVGENCIFRPKSCSDLKRVYPNTKSGPCTIYPDGEGGSQPYNVTCNMTDKNEIGVTVVSHDSKNRTLVNGYEKRGSYSRDIHYQGATVSQLVGLINVSKHCEQFIKYECLASNLNDGFWVSRDSVEMTYWGGATPDPDSPMKCACGMNNTCAIKDEVCNCVANENNWLEDSGLLTEKTHLPIKQLRFGDTGGDTEQGYHTLGKLKCY
;
A
#
# COMPACT_ATOMS: atom_id res chain seq x y z
N MET A 1 5.99 46.10 18.05
CA MET A 1 4.75 45.61 17.41
C MET A 1 4.57 44.17 17.80
N LEU A 2 3.58 43.85 18.65
CA LEU A 2 3.28 42.48 18.99
C LEU A 2 2.54 41.86 17.80
N HIS A 3 3.20 40.93 17.09
CA HIS A 3 2.47 40.00 16.25
C HIS A 3 1.61 39.15 17.19
N SER A 4 0.29 39.13 17.03
CA SER A 4 -0.57 38.19 17.76
C SER A 4 -0.27 36.76 17.26
N LYS A 5 0.78 36.15 17.80
CA LYS A 5 1.13 34.75 17.59
C LYS A 5 0.10 33.88 18.31
N ILE A 6 -0.91 33.43 17.58
CA ILE A 6 -1.81 32.38 18.06
C ILE A 6 -1.09 31.05 17.84
N LEU A 7 -0.34 30.58 18.84
CA LEU A 7 0.16 29.20 18.89
C LEU A 7 -0.92 28.32 19.50
N LEU A 8 -1.59 27.53 18.67
CA LEU A 8 -2.49 26.47 19.12
C LEU A 8 -1.71 25.15 19.11
N TRP A 9 -1.62 24.47 20.25
CA TRP A 9 -0.93 23.19 20.39
C TRP A 9 -1.98 22.08 20.51
N SER A 10 -1.88 21.05 19.66
CA SER A 10 -2.63 19.81 19.82
C SER A 10 -1.66 18.65 20.03
N THR A 11 -1.87 17.87 21.09
CA THR A 11 -1.04 16.70 21.46
C THR A 11 -1.79 15.40 21.16
N THR A 12 -2.20 15.17 19.92
CA THR A 12 -2.59 13.82 19.47
C THR A 12 -2.26 13.65 17.99
N GLY A 13 -1.22 12.88 17.71
CA GLY A 13 -0.93 12.26 16.40
C GLY A 13 -0.69 13.20 15.22
N ASP A 14 0.57 13.27 14.79
CA ASP A 14 1.09 13.80 13.52
C ASP A 14 0.91 15.31 13.22
N GLU A 15 2.01 16.02 13.47
CA GLU A 15 2.37 17.38 13.03
C GLU A 15 1.53 18.54 13.60
N CYS A 16 2.12 19.25 14.57
CA CYS A 16 1.61 20.53 15.08
C CYS A 16 1.44 21.52 13.92
N ARG A 17 0.25 22.10 13.78
CA ARG A 17 -0.02 23.17 12.82
C ARG A 17 0.34 24.51 13.45
N ILE A 18 1.00 25.40 12.72
CA ILE A 18 1.38 26.75 13.17
C ILE A 18 1.10 27.70 12.02
N ILE A 19 0.15 28.61 12.18
CA ILE A 19 -0.19 29.62 11.17
C ILE A 19 0.03 31.02 11.73
N LEU A 20 0.45 31.94 10.86
CA LEU A 20 0.68 33.34 11.20
C LEU A 20 -0.23 34.19 10.33
N PHE A 21 -1.14 34.93 10.97
CA PHE A 21 -2.00 35.88 10.27
C PHE A 21 -1.25 37.16 9.95
N GLU A 22 -1.44 37.65 8.74
CA GLU A 22 -1.01 38.97 8.30
C GLU A 22 -1.93 40.06 8.87
N GLU A 23 -1.66 41.32 8.55
CA GLU A 23 -2.50 42.44 8.99
C GLU A 23 -3.86 42.45 8.25
N PRO A 24 -4.97 42.79 8.94
CA PRO A 24 -6.30 42.83 8.35
C PRO A 24 -6.41 43.91 7.27
N ILE A 25 -7.09 43.56 6.18
CA ILE A 25 -7.44 44.49 5.11
C ILE A 25 -8.92 44.86 5.26
N SER A 26 -9.17 46.05 5.79
CA SER A 26 -10.51 46.57 6.06
C SER A 26 -11.33 46.82 4.79
N ASN A 27 -12.63 46.63 4.91
CA ASN A 27 -13.65 46.79 3.88
C ASN A 27 -13.43 45.95 2.61
N LYS A 28 -12.69 44.86 2.72
CA LYS A 28 -12.37 43.93 1.62
C LYS A 28 -12.78 42.51 1.98
N VAL A 29 -13.20 41.77 0.96
CA VAL A 29 -13.46 40.32 1.01
C VAL A 29 -13.06 39.66 -0.31
N ILE A 30 -12.88 38.35 -0.29
CA ILE A 30 -12.79 37.50 -1.49
C ILE A 30 -14.04 36.62 -1.64
N ARG A 31 -14.37 36.18 -2.86
CA ARG A 31 -15.50 35.28 -3.16
C ARG A 31 -15.07 34.16 -4.10
N GLY A 32 -15.84 33.07 -4.14
CA GLY A 32 -15.56 31.90 -4.98
C GLY A 32 -14.62 30.87 -4.37
N HIS A 33 -14.07 31.16 -3.18
CA HIS A 33 -13.08 30.34 -2.48
C HIS A 33 -13.52 29.91 -1.08
N VAL A 34 -14.78 30.19 -0.72
CA VAL A 34 -15.34 29.87 0.60
C VAL A 34 -15.46 28.36 0.73
N ILE A 35 -14.75 27.79 1.70
CA ILE A 35 -14.83 26.36 2.05
C ILE A 35 -15.83 26.10 3.18
N ARG A 36 -16.01 27.06 4.09
CA ARG A 36 -16.97 26.98 5.20
C ARG A 36 -17.40 28.37 5.63
N SER A 37 -18.65 28.51 6.08
CA SER A 37 -19.15 29.76 6.68
C SER A 37 -19.98 29.47 7.92
N GLU A 38 -19.74 30.20 9.02
CA GLU A 38 -20.52 30.10 10.25
C GLU A 38 -20.61 31.43 11.00
N GLU A 39 -21.62 31.56 11.86
CA GLU A 39 -21.70 32.64 12.84
C GLU A 39 -20.94 32.28 14.12
N VAL A 40 -20.08 33.18 14.56
CA VAL A 40 -19.21 32.99 15.73
C VAL A 40 -19.41 34.13 16.74
N PRO A 41 -19.19 33.87 18.05
CA PRO A 41 -19.45 34.85 19.09
C PRO A 41 -18.43 36.00 19.12
N ASP A 42 -17.20 35.77 18.64
CA ASP A 42 -16.10 36.74 18.64
C ASP A 42 -15.19 36.56 17.41
N GLU A 43 -14.39 37.58 17.10
CA GLU A 43 -13.42 37.54 15.99
C GLU A 43 -12.40 36.40 16.12
N GLY A 44 -11.89 36.16 17.33
CA GLY A 44 -10.85 35.16 17.59
C GLY A 44 -11.31 33.74 17.25
N SER A 45 -12.60 33.46 17.45
CA SER A 45 -13.23 32.21 17.03
C SER A 45 -13.05 31.93 15.53
N CYS A 46 -13.10 32.94 14.66
CA CYS A 46 -12.89 32.74 13.22
C CYS A 46 -11.44 32.31 12.90
N ARG A 47 -10.47 32.86 13.63
CA ARG A 47 -9.04 32.47 13.52
C ARG A 47 -8.84 31.02 13.97
N VAL A 48 -9.47 30.62 15.06
CA VAL A 48 -9.43 29.23 15.56
C VAL A 48 -10.10 28.28 14.56
N MET A 49 -11.23 28.66 13.95
CA MET A 49 -11.87 27.86 12.92
C MET A 49 -10.95 27.64 11.71
N CYS A 50 -10.24 28.69 11.25
CA CYS A 50 -9.26 28.57 10.17
C CYS A 50 -8.10 27.65 10.57
N TYR A 51 -7.61 27.75 11.80
CA TYR A 51 -6.59 26.84 12.34
C TYR A 51 -7.05 25.37 12.35
N MET A 52 -8.31 25.10 12.65
CA MET A 52 -8.86 23.74 12.66
C MET A 52 -9.15 23.18 11.26
N GLU A 53 -9.23 24.04 10.25
CA GLU A 53 -9.47 23.66 8.85
C GLU A 53 -8.16 23.70 8.04
N PRO A 54 -7.50 22.56 7.75
CA PRO A 54 -6.17 22.52 7.14
C PRO A 54 -6.06 23.22 5.79
N ASN A 55 -7.17 23.33 5.04
CA ASN A 55 -7.20 23.99 3.74
C ASN A 55 -7.50 25.50 3.83
N CYS A 56 -7.75 26.03 5.02
CA CYS A 56 -7.98 27.46 5.21
C CYS A 56 -6.64 28.22 5.16
N VAL A 57 -6.56 29.21 4.27
CA VAL A 57 -5.41 30.12 4.10
C VAL A 57 -5.80 31.60 4.18
N SER A 58 -7.09 31.91 4.24
CA SER A 58 -7.58 33.25 4.56
C SER A 58 -9.01 33.22 5.08
N ILE A 59 -9.46 34.31 5.69
CA ILE A 59 -10.82 34.45 6.21
C ILE A 59 -11.44 35.77 5.74
N ASN A 60 -12.75 35.75 5.48
CA ASN A 60 -13.56 36.97 5.48
C ASN A 60 -14.33 37.02 6.81
N VAL A 61 -14.32 38.18 7.46
CA VAL A 61 -15.07 38.40 8.69
C VAL A 61 -16.03 39.57 8.48
N ARG A 62 -17.29 39.36 8.84
CA ARG A 62 -18.36 40.36 8.74
C ARG A 62 -19.05 40.53 10.07
N LEU A 63 -19.50 41.74 10.38
CA LEU A 63 -20.39 41.95 11.52
C LEU A 63 -21.76 41.31 11.25
N ALA A 64 -22.25 40.52 12.20
CA ALA A 64 -23.57 39.91 12.17
C ALA A 64 -24.47 40.56 13.24
N GLN A 65 -25.78 40.25 13.19
CA GLN A 65 -26.73 40.81 14.15
C GLN A 65 -26.44 40.31 15.57
N GLY A 66 -26.67 41.18 16.57
CA GLY A 66 -26.49 40.83 17.98
C GLY A 66 -25.03 40.78 18.45
N GLY A 67 -24.12 41.48 17.77
CA GLY A 67 -22.70 41.58 18.16
C GLY A 67 -21.88 40.33 17.81
N LYS A 68 -22.45 39.39 17.04
CA LYS A 68 -21.76 38.22 16.51
C LYS A 68 -20.99 38.58 15.24
N TYR A 69 -20.20 37.63 14.75
CA TYR A 69 -19.48 37.75 13.49
C TYR A 69 -19.88 36.61 12.56
N LYS A 70 -20.03 36.90 11.27
CA LYS A 70 -20.09 35.88 10.23
C LYS A 70 -18.70 35.66 9.67
N CYS A 71 -18.18 34.46 9.91
CA CYS A 71 -16.88 33.99 9.46
C CYS A 71 -17.03 33.19 8.16
N GLU A 72 -16.18 33.45 7.18
CA GLU A 72 -16.00 32.61 5.99
C GLU A 72 -14.54 32.20 5.89
N LEU A 73 -14.28 30.89 5.90
CA LEU A 73 -12.95 30.33 5.67
C LEU A 73 -12.73 30.17 4.17
N ASN A 74 -11.54 30.49 3.67
CA ASN A 74 -11.22 30.40 2.26
C ASN A 74 -9.97 29.56 1.97
N ASN A 75 -9.96 28.88 0.82
CA ASN A 75 -8.85 28.07 0.33
C ASN A 75 -7.88 28.80 -0.62
N ALA A 76 -7.93 30.13 -0.67
CA ALA A 76 -7.04 30.92 -1.51
C ALA A 76 -6.62 32.22 -0.82
N THR A 77 -5.43 32.69 -1.17
CA THR A 77 -5.00 34.07 -0.92
C THR A 77 -4.99 34.86 -2.23
N VAL A 78 -5.02 36.19 -2.13
CA VAL A 78 -5.05 37.08 -3.31
C VAL A 78 -3.83 36.90 -4.22
N ASP A 79 -2.66 36.64 -3.65
CA ASP A 79 -1.42 36.46 -4.42
C ASP A 79 -1.37 35.17 -5.26
N GLU A 80 -2.13 34.14 -4.87
CA GLU A 80 -2.07 32.81 -5.48
C GLU A 80 -2.97 32.67 -6.73
N SER A 81 -3.92 33.59 -6.91
CA SER A 81 -5.10 33.36 -7.76
C SER A 81 -5.43 34.51 -8.71
N LYS A 82 -4.61 35.58 -8.75
CA LYS A 82 -4.94 36.86 -9.43
C LYS A 82 -6.34 37.37 -9.03
N LEU A 83 -6.81 37.05 -7.83
CA LEU A 83 -8.12 37.47 -7.36
C LEU A 83 -8.14 38.98 -7.17
N THR A 84 -9.33 39.56 -7.36
CA THR A 84 -9.61 40.96 -7.05
C THR A 84 -10.39 41.03 -5.75
N PHE A 85 -9.96 41.90 -4.84
CA PHE A 85 -10.75 42.22 -3.66
C PHE A 85 -12.08 42.84 -4.04
N LEU A 86 -13.15 42.39 -3.39
CA LEU A 86 -14.46 43.04 -3.46
C LEU A 86 -14.61 44.02 -2.29
N GLN A 87 -15.15 45.19 -2.58
CA GLN A 87 -15.45 46.19 -1.56
C GLN A 87 -16.72 45.76 -0.80
N GLU A 88 -16.62 45.66 0.52
CA GLU A 88 -17.76 45.34 1.38
C GLU A 88 -17.58 46.08 2.71
N THR A 89 -18.49 46.99 3.04
CA THR A 89 -18.44 47.78 4.29
C THR A 89 -18.66 46.89 5.50
N ASP A 90 -18.05 47.23 6.64
CA ASP A 90 -18.20 46.49 7.90
C ASP A 90 -17.71 45.02 7.82
N ALA A 91 -16.78 44.77 6.90
CA ALA A 91 -16.11 43.51 6.69
C ALA A 91 -14.60 43.71 6.61
N TYR A 92 -13.82 42.66 6.86
CA TYR A 92 -12.39 42.66 6.58
C TYR A 92 -11.91 41.27 6.16
N TYR A 93 -10.81 41.29 5.41
CA TYR A 93 -10.11 40.12 4.93
C TYR A 93 -8.82 39.94 5.74
N LEU A 94 -8.49 38.70 6.07
CA LEU A 94 -7.26 38.35 6.79
C LEU A 94 -6.64 37.11 6.15
N ALA A 95 -5.40 37.23 5.66
CA ALA A 95 -4.63 36.11 5.12
C ALA A 95 -3.68 35.54 6.17
N ILE A 96 -3.20 34.32 5.92
CA ILE A 96 -2.02 33.79 6.60
C ILE A 96 -0.81 33.83 5.67
N GLU A 97 0.40 33.87 6.24
CA GLU A 97 1.64 33.62 5.49
C GLU A 97 1.50 32.29 4.73
N ASN A 98 1.59 32.32 3.40
CA ASN A 98 1.26 31.17 2.55
C ASN A 98 2.46 30.65 1.75
N PRO A 99 3.27 29.72 2.30
CA PRO A 99 4.33 29.02 1.57
C PRO A 99 3.83 28.24 0.35
N CYS A 100 2.53 27.91 0.30
CA CYS A 100 1.93 27.19 -0.82
C CYS A 100 1.83 28.04 -2.10
N SER A 101 1.99 29.36 -2.01
CA SER A 101 2.00 30.29 -3.16
C SER A 101 3.03 29.92 -4.24
N SER A 102 4.10 29.22 -3.87
CA SER A 102 5.11 28.68 -4.79
C SER A 102 4.69 27.39 -5.53
N SER A 103 3.48 26.89 -5.27
CA SER A 103 2.95 25.61 -5.76
C SER A 103 3.90 24.42 -5.51
N PRO A 104 4.31 24.17 -4.25
CA PRO A 104 5.32 23.14 -3.96
C PRO A 104 4.81 21.70 -4.12
N CYS A 105 3.50 21.48 -4.07
CA CYS A 105 2.89 20.15 -4.21
C CYS A 105 2.62 19.83 -5.67
N LEU A 106 3.26 18.78 -6.18
CA LEU A 106 3.12 18.34 -7.58
C LEU A 106 1.98 17.33 -7.75
N ASN A 107 1.70 16.97 -9.00
CA ASN A 107 0.74 15.91 -9.36
C ASN A 107 -0.65 16.08 -8.72
N ASN A 108 -1.16 17.32 -8.72
CA ASN A 108 -2.42 17.72 -8.10
C ASN A 108 -2.50 17.45 -6.58
N GLY A 109 -1.36 17.37 -5.88
CA GLY A 109 -1.34 17.32 -4.42
C GLY A 109 -1.86 18.61 -3.80
N THR A 110 -2.56 18.50 -2.66
CA THR A 110 -3.08 19.65 -1.92
C THR A 110 -2.04 20.18 -0.95
N CYS A 111 -1.70 21.46 -1.05
CA CYS A 111 -0.79 22.11 -0.10
C CYS A 111 -1.56 22.63 1.12
N GLN A 112 -1.11 22.27 2.32
CA GLN A 112 -1.72 22.70 3.59
C GLN A 112 -0.71 23.48 4.42
N VAL A 113 -1.05 24.73 4.75
CA VAL A 113 -0.17 25.66 5.46
C VAL A 113 -0.12 25.35 6.96
N GLY A 114 1.08 25.55 7.51
CA GLY A 114 1.39 25.53 8.93
C GLY A 114 1.92 24.21 9.45
N PHE A 115 2.14 23.22 8.60
CA PHE A 115 2.67 21.92 9.01
C PHE A 115 4.18 21.82 8.75
N THR A 116 4.84 20.89 9.44
CA THR A 116 6.29 20.64 9.35
C THR A 116 7.17 21.85 9.66
N SER A 117 8.50 21.68 9.60
CA SER A 117 9.45 22.79 9.71
C SER A 117 9.46 23.73 8.49
N LYS A 118 8.82 23.33 7.38
CA LYS A 118 8.76 24.12 6.14
C LYS A 118 7.58 25.10 6.10
N GLY A 119 6.69 25.03 7.09
CA GLY A 119 5.47 25.84 7.12
C GLY A 119 4.36 25.34 6.18
N PHE A 120 4.52 24.16 5.58
CA PHE A 120 3.47 23.47 4.84
C PHE A 120 3.67 21.95 4.84
N ARG A 121 2.64 21.21 4.46
CA ARG A 121 2.71 19.81 4.03
C ARG A 121 1.93 19.59 2.75
N CYS A 122 2.30 18.57 1.97
CA CYS A 122 1.53 18.14 0.82
C CYS A 122 0.69 16.91 1.16
N VAL A 123 -0.62 16.99 0.90
CA VAL A 123 -1.52 15.84 0.89
C VAL A 123 -1.58 15.30 -0.52
N CYS A 124 -0.93 14.16 -0.75
CA CYS A 124 -0.79 13.60 -2.09
C CYS A 124 -2.06 12.91 -2.57
N VAL A 125 -2.32 13.02 -3.87
CA VAL A 125 -3.30 12.19 -4.56
C VAL A 125 -2.87 10.73 -4.44
N HIS A 126 -3.87 9.83 -4.38
CA HIS A 126 -3.66 8.40 -4.20
C HIS A 126 -2.59 7.84 -5.16
N GLY A 127 -1.55 7.25 -4.58
CA GLY A 127 -0.42 6.63 -5.27
C GLY A 127 0.80 7.51 -5.53
N PHE A 128 0.71 8.81 -5.25
CA PHE A 128 1.89 9.65 -5.06
C PHE A 128 2.26 9.72 -3.60
N VAL A 129 3.55 9.82 -3.32
CA VAL A 129 4.08 9.95 -1.97
C VAL A 129 5.23 10.95 -1.94
N GLY A 130 5.64 11.27 -0.71
CA GLY A 130 6.75 12.19 -0.46
C GLY A 130 6.32 13.60 -0.13
N GLU A 131 7.31 14.41 0.24
CA GLU A 131 7.08 15.76 0.76
C GLU A 131 6.41 16.71 -0.25
N ASN A 132 6.59 16.48 -1.55
CA ASN A 132 6.05 17.28 -2.65
C ASN A 132 5.20 16.46 -3.63
N CYS A 133 4.84 15.22 -3.28
CA CYS A 133 4.03 14.32 -4.11
C CYS A 133 4.62 13.99 -5.49
N ILE A 134 5.94 14.04 -5.65
CA ILE A 134 6.61 13.71 -6.92
C ILE A 134 6.76 12.20 -7.13
N PHE A 135 6.87 11.43 -6.05
CA PHE A 135 7.35 10.06 -6.11
C PHE A 135 6.21 9.06 -6.27
N ARG A 136 6.35 8.12 -7.22
CA ARG A 136 5.49 6.95 -7.39
C ARG A 136 6.33 5.70 -7.13
N PRO A 137 6.12 4.98 -6.01
CA PRO A 137 6.97 3.84 -5.68
C PRO A 137 6.73 2.67 -6.62
N LYS A 138 7.79 2.09 -7.18
CA LYS A 138 7.67 0.87 -8.02
C LYS A 138 7.41 -0.38 -7.18
N SER A 139 7.89 -0.40 -5.94
CA SER A 139 7.74 -1.46 -4.97
C SER A 139 7.87 -0.89 -3.55
N CYS A 140 7.59 -1.71 -2.53
CA CYS A 140 7.83 -1.31 -1.14
C CYS A 140 9.32 -1.10 -0.84
N SER A 141 10.23 -1.82 -1.52
CA SER A 141 11.67 -1.60 -1.39
C SER A 141 12.08 -0.24 -1.93
N ASP A 142 11.49 0.14 -3.07
CA ASP A 142 11.72 1.44 -3.69
C ASP A 142 11.21 2.58 -2.78
N LEU A 143 10.03 2.39 -2.18
CA LEU A 143 9.47 3.31 -1.19
C LEU A 143 10.38 3.47 0.03
N LYS A 144 10.79 2.36 0.66
CA LYS A 144 11.63 2.36 1.86
C LYS A 144 13.01 2.96 1.61
N ARG A 145 13.57 2.75 0.42
CA ARG A 145 14.85 3.34 0.00
C ARG A 145 14.80 4.86 -0.05
N VAL A 146 13.71 5.43 -0.58
CA VAL A 146 13.55 6.90 -0.69
C VAL A 146 13.06 7.51 0.63
N TYR A 147 12.22 6.79 1.37
CA TYR A 147 11.65 7.23 2.64
C TYR A 147 11.94 6.18 3.75
N PRO A 148 13.14 6.22 4.37
CA PRO A 148 13.58 5.20 5.34
C PRO A 148 12.68 5.07 6.58
N ASN A 149 11.96 6.13 6.94
CA ASN A 149 11.09 6.14 8.11
C ASN A 149 9.68 5.59 7.85
N THR A 150 9.35 5.22 6.60
CA THR A 150 8.04 4.68 6.24
C THR A 150 7.71 3.44 7.08
N LYS A 151 6.46 3.38 7.56
CA LYS A 151 5.92 2.29 8.38
C LYS A 151 5.22 1.24 7.52
N SER A 152 5.07 0.04 8.07
CA SER A 152 4.30 -1.03 7.44
C SER A 152 2.83 -0.63 7.29
N GLY A 153 2.19 -1.06 6.20
CA GLY A 153 0.80 -0.70 5.93
C GLY A 153 0.41 -0.91 4.47
N PRO A 154 -0.84 -0.60 4.10
CA PRO A 154 -1.28 -0.60 2.70
C PRO A 154 -0.53 0.46 1.90
N CYS A 155 -0.21 0.15 0.66
CA CYS A 155 0.46 1.07 -0.26
C CYS A 155 0.01 0.78 -1.70
N THR A 156 0.03 1.81 -2.54
CA THR A 156 -0.20 1.68 -3.97
C THR A 156 1.13 1.78 -4.70
N ILE A 157 1.42 0.81 -5.56
CA ILE A 157 2.68 0.72 -6.29
C ILE A 157 2.48 0.82 -7.80
N TYR A 158 3.52 1.25 -8.50
CA TYR A 158 3.57 1.49 -9.94
C TYR A 158 4.79 0.80 -10.59
N PRO A 159 4.85 -0.54 -10.64
CA PRO A 159 6.04 -1.24 -11.11
C PRO A 159 6.44 -0.90 -12.56
N ASP A 160 5.46 -0.77 -13.44
CA ASP A 160 5.66 -0.62 -14.89
C ASP A 160 5.97 0.82 -15.33
N GLY A 161 5.86 1.80 -14.42
CA GLY A 161 6.11 3.22 -14.73
C GLY A 161 5.04 3.90 -15.58
N GLU A 162 5.44 4.96 -16.29
CA GLU A 162 4.53 5.83 -17.04
C GLU A 162 4.13 5.18 -18.38
N GLY A 163 2.82 5.04 -18.63
CA GLY A 163 2.28 4.29 -19.77
C GLY A 163 2.21 2.77 -19.55
N GLY A 164 2.58 2.28 -18.36
CA GLY A 164 2.46 0.87 -17.95
C GLY A 164 1.07 0.47 -17.46
N SER A 165 0.97 -0.69 -16.81
CA SER A 165 -0.29 -1.17 -16.22
C SER A 165 -0.86 -0.20 -15.17
N GLN A 166 -2.16 -0.29 -14.91
CA GLN A 166 -2.77 0.46 -13.81
C GLN A 166 -2.07 0.15 -12.47
N PRO A 167 -1.92 1.16 -11.58
CA PRO A 167 -1.43 0.91 -10.24
C PRO A 167 -2.33 -0.03 -9.47
N TYR A 168 -1.75 -0.69 -8.47
CA TYR A 168 -2.51 -1.59 -7.63
C TYR A 168 -2.03 -1.58 -6.18
N ASN A 169 -2.92 -2.03 -5.30
CA ASN A 169 -2.74 -1.98 -3.86
C ASN A 169 -2.05 -3.24 -3.35
N VAL A 170 -1.07 -3.03 -2.48
CA VAL A 170 -0.28 -4.07 -1.82
C VAL A 170 -0.16 -3.75 -0.33
N THR A 171 0.36 -4.69 0.45
CA THR A 171 0.80 -4.39 1.82
C THR A 171 2.31 -4.32 1.86
N CYS A 172 2.86 -3.20 2.33
CA CYS A 172 4.28 -3.07 2.61
C CYS A 172 4.58 -3.53 4.02
N ASN A 173 5.55 -4.44 4.16
CA ASN A 173 6.16 -4.76 5.43
C ASN A 173 7.55 -4.11 5.49
N MET A 174 7.64 -2.97 6.17
CA MET A 174 8.85 -2.14 6.25
C MET A 174 9.86 -2.60 7.31
N THR A 175 9.55 -3.67 8.04
CA THR A 175 10.39 -4.22 9.12
C THR A 175 10.96 -5.60 8.80
N ASP A 176 10.47 -6.26 7.74
CA ASP A 176 10.94 -7.59 7.32
C ASP A 176 12.27 -7.49 6.52
N LYS A 177 13.01 -8.60 6.45
CA LYS A 177 14.26 -8.76 5.68
C LYS A 177 15.26 -7.62 5.89
N ASN A 178 15.62 -7.36 7.14
CA ASN A 178 16.55 -6.29 7.54
C ASN A 178 16.06 -4.89 7.11
N GLU A 179 14.77 -4.61 7.29
CA GLU A 179 14.13 -3.32 7.01
C GLU A 179 14.22 -2.84 5.55
N ILE A 180 14.31 -3.74 4.58
CA ILE A 180 14.41 -3.37 3.16
C ILE A 180 13.08 -2.88 2.56
N GLY A 181 11.94 -3.25 3.14
CA GLY A 181 10.61 -2.94 2.61
C GLY A 181 10.06 -4.04 1.70
N VAL A 182 9.41 -5.04 2.29
CA VAL A 182 8.87 -6.18 1.53
C VAL A 182 7.47 -5.88 0.99
N THR A 183 7.29 -6.07 -0.31
CA THR A 183 5.98 -6.00 -0.97
C THR A 183 5.25 -7.32 -0.79
N VAL A 184 4.10 -7.30 -0.12
CA VAL A 184 3.31 -8.50 0.22
C VAL A 184 1.98 -8.48 -0.52
N VAL A 185 1.73 -9.51 -1.32
CA VAL A 185 0.50 -9.66 -2.12
C VAL A 185 -0.29 -10.88 -1.64
N SER A 186 -1.53 -10.65 -1.21
CA SER A 186 -2.44 -11.73 -0.78
C SER A 186 -3.18 -12.36 -1.96
N HIS A 187 -3.70 -13.57 -1.73
CA HIS A 187 -4.56 -14.30 -2.65
C HIS A 187 -5.68 -15.02 -1.88
N ASP A 188 -6.55 -15.72 -2.60
CA ASP A 188 -7.78 -16.39 -2.15
C ASP A 188 -7.59 -17.83 -1.64
N SER A 189 -6.36 -18.33 -1.50
CA SER A 189 -6.06 -19.74 -1.20
C SER A 189 -5.07 -19.93 -0.04
N LYS A 190 -5.23 -19.14 1.03
CA LYS A 190 -4.30 -19.12 2.18
C LYS A 190 -4.55 -20.20 3.22
N ASN A 191 -5.75 -20.79 3.22
CA ASN A 191 -6.14 -21.79 4.20
C ASN A 191 -5.64 -23.17 3.78
N ARG A 192 -5.36 -24.02 4.78
CA ARG A 192 -5.17 -25.46 4.57
C ARG A 192 -6.43 -26.03 3.92
N THR A 193 -6.31 -26.55 2.70
CA THR A 193 -7.44 -26.94 1.85
C THR A 193 -7.36 -28.41 1.51
N LEU A 194 -8.42 -29.17 1.80
CA LEU A 194 -8.52 -30.60 1.54
C LEU A 194 -8.54 -30.91 0.04
N VAL A 195 -7.83 -31.95 -0.35
CA VAL A 195 -7.87 -32.63 -1.64
C VAL A 195 -8.30 -34.07 -1.39
N ASN A 196 -9.45 -34.47 -1.93
CA ASN A 196 -10.03 -35.80 -1.77
C ASN A 196 -10.96 -36.10 -2.95
N GLY A 197 -10.96 -37.34 -3.43
CA GLY A 197 -11.73 -37.83 -4.57
C GLY A 197 -11.08 -37.61 -5.95
N TYR A 198 -9.76 -37.36 -6.01
CA TYR A 198 -9.05 -37.05 -7.25
C TYR A 198 -7.95 -38.06 -7.55
N GLU A 199 -8.29 -39.08 -8.34
CA GLU A 199 -7.36 -40.17 -8.70
C GLU A 199 -6.32 -39.74 -9.74
N LYS A 200 -6.78 -39.18 -10.86
CA LYS A 200 -5.90 -38.87 -12.00
C LYS A 200 -4.92 -37.75 -11.66
N ARG A 201 -3.69 -37.84 -12.17
CA ARG A 201 -2.67 -36.78 -12.14
C ARG A 201 -3.24 -35.39 -12.41
N GLY A 202 -3.06 -34.47 -11.47
CA GLY A 202 -3.49 -33.08 -11.58
C GLY A 202 -4.98 -32.86 -11.81
N SER A 203 -5.83 -33.86 -11.51
CA SER A 203 -7.28 -33.74 -11.70
C SER A 203 -7.94 -32.81 -10.69
N TYR A 204 -7.40 -32.71 -9.47
CA TYR A 204 -7.70 -31.58 -8.59
C TYR A 204 -7.08 -30.31 -9.18
N SER A 205 -7.83 -29.21 -9.14
CA SER A 205 -7.38 -27.93 -9.68
C SER A 205 -7.80 -26.78 -8.78
N ARG A 206 -6.84 -25.93 -8.40
CA ARG A 206 -7.11 -24.69 -7.68
C ARG A 206 -6.42 -23.51 -8.36
N ASP A 207 -7.21 -22.68 -9.02
CA ASP A 207 -6.77 -21.38 -9.55
C ASP A 207 -6.53 -20.39 -8.41
N ILE A 208 -5.42 -19.65 -8.49
CA ILE A 208 -5.01 -18.68 -7.49
C ILE A 208 -5.35 -17.27 -7.97
N HIS A 209 -6.24 -16.61 -7.23
CA HIS A 209 -6.63 -15.22 -7.50
C HIS A 209 -5.94 -14.28 -6.52
N TYR A 210 -5.02 -13.48 -7.02
CA TYR A 210 -4.34 -12.46 -6.25
C TYR A 210 -5.24 -11.24 -6.04
N GLN A 211 -5.32 -10.78 -4.80
CA GLN A 211 -6.23 -9.71 -4.41
C GLN A 211 -5.76 -8.37 -4.97
N GLY A 212 -6.59 -7.76 -5.81
CA GLY A 212 -6.35 -6.43 -6.35
C GLY A 212 -5.25 -6.35 -7.41
N ALA A 213 -4.74 -7.48 -7.92
CA ALA A 213 -3.69 -7.50 -8.94
C ALA A 213 -3.88 -8.65 -9.93
N THR A 214 -3.65 -8.37 -11.21
CA THR A 214 -3.56 -9.38 -12.27
C THR A 214 -2.19 -10.04 -12.29
N VAL A 215 -2.07 -11.24 -12.89
CA VAL A 215 -0.77 -11.90 -13.08
C VAL A 215 0.20 -10.98 -13.84
N SER A 216 -0.26 -10.27 -14.87
CA SER A 216 0.56 -9.31 -15.64
C SER A 216 1.08 -8.15 -14.78
N GLN A 217 0.29 -7.63 -13.85
CA GLN A 217 0.76 -6.60 -12.91
C GLN A 217 1.82 -7.16 -11.95
N LEU A 218 1.63 -8.40 -11.47
CA LEU A 218 2.61 -9.07 -10.59
C LEU A 218 3.93 -9.37 -11.29
N VAL A 219 3.90 -9.67 -12.60
CA VAL A 219 5.09 -9.73 -13.44
C VAL A 219 5.90 -8.44 -13.37
N GLY A 220 5.24 -7.28 -13.47
CA GLY A 220 5.86 -5.97 -13.34
C GLY A 220 6.62 -5.83 -12.01
N LEU A 221 5.97 -6.16 -10.90
CA LEU A 221 6.60 -6.16 -9.56
C LEU A 221 7.80 -7.11 -9.48
N ILE A 222 7.67 -8.33 -9.99
CA ILE A 222 8.74 -9.34 -9.96
C ILE A 222 9.96 -8.89 -10.76
N ASN A 223 9.74 -8.19 -11.87
CA ASN A 223 10.80 -7.67 -12.72
C ASN A 223 11.57 -6.53 -12.03
N VAL A 224 10.90 -5.67 -11.25
CA VAL A 224 11.55 -4.56 -10.53
C VAL A 224 12.12 -4.96 -9.16
N SER A 225 11.71 -6.10 -8.61
CA SER A 225 12.22 -6.63 -7.34
C SER A 225 13.47 -7.48 -7.53
N LYS A 226 14.37 -7.43 -6.55
CA LYS A 226 15.62 -8.21 -6.59
C LYS A 226 15.32 -9.68 -6.29
N HIS A 227 14.49 -9.93 -5.29
CA HIS A 227 14.06 -11.26 -4.85
C HIS A 227 12.54 -11.33 -4.79
N CYS A 228 11.99 -12.50 -5.10
CA CYS A 228 10.61 -12.82 -4.78
C CYS A 228 10.56 -14.24 -4.23
N GLU A 229 9.67 -14.46 -3.27
CA GLU A 229 9.46 -15.75 -2.65
C GLU A 229 7.97 -16.02 -2.44
N GLN A 230 7.58 -17.29 -2.52
CA GLN A 230 6.24 -17.74 -2.16
C GLN A 230 6.30 -19.08 -1.46
N PHE A 231 5.65 -19.18 -0.30
CA PHE A 231 5.61 -20.45 0.45
C PHE A 231 4.58 -21.40 -0.16
N ILE A 232 4.94 -22.66 -0.33
CA ILE A 232 4.04 -23.75 -0.74
C ILE A 232 4.22 -24.93 0.22
N LYS A 233 3.11 -25.61 0.52
CA LYS A 233 3.09 -26.83 1.33
C LYS A 233 2.07 -27.82 0.78
N TYR A 234 2.45 -29.08 0.72
CA TYR A 234 1.55 -30.21 0.55
C TYR A 234 1.72 -31.19 1.70
N GLU A 235 0.60 -31.62 2.28
CA GLU A 235 0.51 -32.71 3.24
C GLU A 235 -0.19 -33.87 2.55
N CYS A 236 0.32 -35.08 2.73
CA CYS A 236 -0.17 -36.27 2.04
C CYS A 236 -0.40 -37.41 3.04
N LEU A 237 -1.46 -38.18 2.79
CA LEU A 237 -1.77 -39.45 3.44
C LEU A 237 -2.14 -40.42 2.34
N ALA A 238 -1.31 -41.46 2.12
CA ALA A 238 -1.44 -42.36 0.98
C ALA A 238 -1.73 -41.59 -0.32
N SER A 239 -0.99 -40.50 -0.54
CA SER A 239 -1.13 -39.65 -1.73
C SER A 239 0.23 -39.30 -2.30
N ASN A 240 0.45 -39.63 -3.56
CA ASN A 240 1.71 -39.54 -4.27
C ASN A 240 1.88 -38.18 -4.96
N LEU A 241 2.93 -37.46 -4.57
CA LEU A 241 3.26 -36.15 -5.12
C LEU A 241 3.67 -36.20 -6.60
N ASN A 242 4.01 -37.35 -7.18
CA ASN A 242 4.24 -37.48 -8.63
C ASN A 242 3.00 -37.10 -9.46
N ASP A 243 1.82 -37.22 -8.86
CA ASP A 243 0.54 -36.81 -9.43
C ASP A 243 0.16 -35.35 -9.12
N GLY A 244 1.01 -34.64 -8.38
CA GLY A 244 0.87 -33.23 -8.02
C GLY A 244 1.92 -32.31 -8.64
N PHE A 245 1.50 -31.08 -8.92
CA PHE A 245 2.36 -30.03 -9.46
C PHE A 245 1.74 -28.64 -9.23
N TRP A 246 2.52 -27.59 -9.40
CA TRP A 246 2.00 -26.22 -9.45
C TRP A 246 2.25 -25.62 -10.84
N VAL A 247 1.47 -24.61 -11.20
CA VAL A 247 1.56 -23.97 -12.51
C VAL A 247 2.16 -22.59 -12.35
N SER A 248 3.21 -22.32 -13.12
CA SER A 248 3.92 -21.04 -13.11
C SER A 248 3.08 -19.91 -13.72
N ARG A 249 3.57 -18.68 -13.55
CA ARG A 249 3.06 -17.47 -14.21
C ARG A 249 2.84 -17.63 -15.72
N ASP A 250 3.68 -18.44 -16.38
CA ASP A 250 3.71 -18.64 -17.83
C ASP A 250 2.91 -19.89 -18.25
N SER A 251 2.12 -20.44 -17.34
CA SER A 251 1.32 -21.66 -17.54
C SER A 251 2.16 -22.92 -17.80
N VAL A 252 3.38 -22.94 -17.27
CA VAL A 252 4.26 -24.11 -17.32
C VAL A 252 4.08 -24.93 -16.04
N GLU A 253 4.01 -26.24 -16.20
CA GLU A 253 3.96 -27.19 -15.10
C GLU A 253 5.30 -27.22 -14.34
N MET A 254 5.24 -27.16 -13.02
CA MET A 254 6.38 -27.14 -12.12
C MET A 254 6.23 -28.25 -11.07
N THR A 255 7.24 -29.11 -11.01
CA THR A 255 7.26 -30.31 -10.15
C THR A 255 8.30 -30.23 -9.02
N TYR A 256 9.11 -29.17 -8.99
CA TYR A 256 9.95 -28.88 -7.83
C TYR A 256 9.13 -28.13 -6.78
N TRP A 257 9.46 -28.35 -5.52
CA TRP A 257 8.72 -27.89 -4.35
C TRP A 257 9.52 -26.90 -3.52
N GLY A 258 8.85 -26.33 -2.51
CA GLY A 258 9.44 -25.35 -1.62
C GLY A 258 10.78 -25.80 -1.04
N GLY A 259 11.73 -24.87 -0.97
CA GLY A 259 13.09 -25.13 -0.50
C GLY A 259 14.01 -25.86 -1.49
N ALA A 260 13.50 -26.26 -2.67
CA ALA A 260 14.32 -26.82 -3.73
C ALA A 260 14.70 -25.81 -4.82
N THR A 261 15.85 -26.04 -5.46
CA THR A 261 16.26 -25.34 -6.68
C THR A 261 15.73 -26.11 -7.90
N PRO A 262 15.10 -25.43 -8.89
CA PRO A 262 14.68 -26.07 -10.13
C PRO A 262 15.87 -26.72 -10.84
N ASP A 263 15.66 -27.94 -11.36
CA ASP A 263 16.66 -28.67 -12.12
C ASP A 263 15.98 -29.36 -13.31
N PRO A 264 16.35 -29.00 -14.56
CA PRO A 264 15.80 -29.62 -15.76
C PRO A 264 16.01 -31.13 -15.84
N ASP A 265 17.11 -31.64 -15.25
CA ASP A 265 17.48 -33.06 -15.32
C ASP A 265 16.81 -33.89 -14.20
N SER A 266 16.25 -33.22 -13.19
CA SER A 266 15.62 -33.86 -12.04
C SER A 266 14.40 -33.04 -11.60
N PRO A 267 13.24 -33.29 -12.21
CA PRO A 267 12.08 -32.42 -12.11
C PRO A 267 11.36 -32.51 -10.74
N MET A 268 11.42 -33.65 -10.05
CA MET A 268 10.84 -33.83 -8.72
C MET A 268 11.90 -33.61 -7.64
N LYS A 269 11.86 -32.43 -7.00
CA LYS A 269 12.75 -32.06 -5.90
C LYS A 269 12.00 -31.28 -4.83
N CYS A 270 12.40 -31.47 -3.59
CA CYS A 270 11.88 -30.74 -2.42
C CYS A 270 13.01 -30.53 -1.43
N ALA A 271 12.76 -29.72 -0.39
CA ALA A 271 13.74 -29.41 0.64
C ALA A 271 14.37 -30.66 1.27
N CYS A 272 13.57 -31.68 1.60
CA CYS A 272 14.10 -32.87 2.27
C CYS A 272 15.00 -33.70 1.35
N GLY A 273 14.65 -33.83 0.06
CA GLY A 273 15.44 -34.56 -0.92
C GLY A 273 16.78 -33.89 -1.20
N MET A 274 16.81 -32.56 -1.25
CA MET A 274 18.07 -31.84 -1.43
C MET A 274 19.00 -31.94 -0.22
N ASN A 275 18.43 -32.05 0.99
CA ASN A 275 19.21 -32.06 2.23
C ASN A 275 19.45 -33.47 2.78
N ASN A 276 18.95 -34.53 2.14
CA ASN A 276 18.93 -35.90 2.65
C ASN A 276 18.28 -36.00 4.05
N THR A 277 17.19 -35.27 4.25
CA THR A 277 16.44 -35.23 5.52
C THR A 277 15.00 -35.71 5.38
N CYS A 278 14.68 -36.49 4.34
CA CYS A 278 13.34 -37.06 4.20
C CYS A 278 13.07 -38.07 5.31
N ALA A 279 11.81 -38.15 5.74
CA ALA A 279 11.36 -39.06 6.80
C ALA A 279 11.49 -40.53 6.37
N ILE A 280 11.26 -40.80 5.09
CA ILE A 280 11.49 -42.09 4.48
C ILE A 280 12.87 -42.08 3.81
N LYS A 281 13.66 -43.10 4.11
CA LYS A 281 15.02 -43.21 3.63
C LYS A 281 15.03 -43.46 2.12
N ASP A 282 15.99 -42.86 1.43
CA ASP A 282 16.23 -43.02 -0.01
C ASP A 282 15.10 -42.46 -0.92
N GLU A 283 14.10 -41.78 -0.34
CA GLU A 283 13.06 -41.08 -1.08
C GLU A 283 13.47 -39.68 -1.54
N VAL A 284 12.98 -39.29 -2.72
CA VAL A 284 13.27 -37.96 -3.30
C VAL A 284 12.50 -36.84 -2.60
N CYS A 285 11.31 -37.17 -2.07
CA CYS A 285 10.44 -36.29 -1.31
C CYS A 285 9.57 -37.10 -0.36
N ASN A 286 9.15 -36.49 0.75
CA ASN A 286 8.34 -37.18 1.75
C ASN A 286 7.02 -37.70 1.13
N CYS A 287 6.34 -36.86 0.35
CA CYS A 287 5.06 -37.21 -0.27
C CYS A 287 5.19 -38.02 -1.56
N VAL A 288 6.41 -38.37 -2.00
CA VAL A 288 6.60 -39.37 -3.06
C VAL A 288 6.51 -40.80 -2.51
N ALA A 289 6.80 -40.99 -1.23
CA ALA A 289 6.80 -42.29 -0.56
C ALA A 289 5.42 -42.98 -0.52
N ASN A 290 4.33 -42.22 -0.69
CA ASN A 290 2.95 -42.72 -0.68
C ASN A 290 2.57 -43.53 0.59
N GLU A 291 3.02 -43.05 1.76
CA GLU A 291 2.84 -43.75 3.03
C GLU A 291 1.45 -43.55 3.63
N ASN A 292 0.96 -44.56 4.37
CA ASN A 292 -0.36 -44.51 5.05
C ASN A 292 -0.33 -43.74 6.39
N ASN A 293 0.61 -42.81 6.55
CA ASN A 293 0.67 -41.83 7.63
C ASN A 293 0.90 -40.44 7.03
N TRP A 294 0.51 -39.40 7.77
CA TRP A 294 0.70 -38.03 7.31
C TRP A 294 2.18 -37.69 7.15
N LEU A 295 2.53 -37.24 5.95
CA LEU A 295 3.83 -36.68 5.57
C LEU A 295 3.63 -35.29 4.96
N GLU A 296 4.71 -34.52 4.82
CA GLU A 296 4.65 -33.20 4.19
C GLU A 296 5.91 -32.84 3.41
N ASP A 297 5.72 -32.05 2.36
CA ASP A 297 6.77 -31.30 1.69
C ASP A 297 6.38 -29.82 1.65
N SER A 298 7.28 -28.97 2.14
CA SER A 298 7.01 -27.53 2.26
C SER A 298 8.27 -26.69 2.14
N GLY A 299 8.08 -25.40 1.83
CA GLY A 299 9.15 -24.42 1.83
C GLY A 299 8.88 -23.21 0.94
N LEU A 300 9.89 -22.36 0.77
CA LEU A 300 9.82 -21.19 -0.11
C LEU A 300 10.27 -21.57 -1.53
N LEU A 301 9.45 -21.23 -2.51
CA LEU A 301 9.86 -21.10 -3.89
C LEU A 301 10.56 -19.75 -4.06
N THR A 302 11.78 -19.72 -4.57
CA THR A 302 12.60 -18.50 -4.69
C THR A 302 13.04 -18.19 -6.13
N GLU A 303 12.77 -19.11 -7.08
CA GLU A 303 12.99 -18.84 -8.50
C GLU A 303 11.92 -17.87 -9.01
N LYS A 304 12.26 -16.58 -8.97
CA LYS A 304 11.31 -15.50 -9.24
C LYS A 304 10.75 -15.52 -10.65
N THR A 305 11.51 -16.08 -11.61
CA THR A 305 11.06 -16.16 -13.01
C THR A 305 9.87 -17.10 -13.19
N HIS A 306 9.63 -18.03 -12.25
CA HIS A 306 8.48 -18.93 -12.28
C HIS A 306 7.27 -18.40 -11.49
N LEU A 307 7.48 -17.44 -10.58
CA LEU A 307 6.45 -16.86 -9.71
C LEU A 307 5.63 -15.77 -10.41
N PRO A 308 4.38 -15.50 -9.98
CA PRO A 308 3.64 -16.16 -8.90
C PRO A 308 3.13 -17.56 -9.27
N ILE A 309 2.72 -18.35 -8.26
CA ILE A 309 1.95 -19.57 -8.51
C ILE A 309 0.57 -19.20 -9.06
N LYS A 310 0.25 -19.69 -10.26
CA LYS A 310 -1.04 -19.46 -10.92
C LYS A 310 -2.08 -20.51 -10.53
N GLN A 311 -1.65 -21.75 -10.31
CA GLN A 311 -2.54 -22.87 -10.04
C GLN A 311 -1.84 -23.95 -9.20
N LEU A 312 -2.62 -24.69 -8.40
CA LEU A 312 -2.18 -25.91 -7.71
C LEU A 312 -2.96 -27.10 -8.26
N ARG A 313 -2.26 -28.22 -8.49
CA ARG A 313 -2.78 -29.42 -9.14
C ARG A 313 -2.36 -30.65 -8.35
N PHE A 314 -3.30 -31.55 -8.09
CA PHE A 314 -3.06 -32.77 -7.31
C PHE A 314 -3.84 -33.95 -7.90
N GLY A 315 -3.36 -35.15 -7.64
CA GLY A 315 -3.98 -36.43 -7.95
C GLY A 315 -3.67 -37.43 -6.84
N ASP A 316 -3.90 -38.73 -7.08
CA ASP A 316 -3.67 -39.80 -6.10
C ASP A 316 -4.33 -39.50 -4.73
N THR A 317 -5.61 -39.13 -4.79
CA THR A 317 -6.47 -38.92 -3.62
C THR A 317 -7.84 -39.56 -3.86
N GLY A 318 -7.92 -40.60 -4.70
CA GLY A 318 -9.16 -41.23 -5.12
C GLY A 318 -9.55 -42.45 -4.28
N GLY A 319 -8.57 -43.10 -3.65
CA GLY A 319 -8.75 -44.27 -2.80
C GLY A 319 -9.31 -43.95 -1.40
N ASP A 320 -9.79 -44.99 -0.70
CA ASP A 320 -10.51 -44.86 0.58
C ASP A 320 -9.67 -44.25 1.72
N THR A 321 -8.33 -44.37 1.63
CA THR A 321 -7.39 -43.84 2.63
C THR A 321 -6.61 -42.61 2.13
N GLU A 322 -6.79 -42.23 0.86
CA GLU A 322 -5.95 -41.26 0.19
C GLU A 322 -6.47 -39.84 0.41
N GLN A 323 -5.62 -38.98 0.96
CA GLN A 323 -5.98 -37.58 1.24
C GLN A 323 -4.78 -36.66 1.07
N GLY A 324 -5.04 -35.46 0.58
CA GLY A 324 -4.07 -34.38 0.48
C GLY A 324 -4.55 -33.11 1.16
N TYR A 325 -3.63 -32.27 1.61
CA TYR A 325 -3.93 -30.88 1.93
C TYR A 325 -2.86 -29.96 1.35
N HIS A 326 -3.28 -28.86 0.73
CA HIS A 326 -2.35 -27.81 0.31
C HIS A 326 -2.53 -26.54 1.12
N THR A 327 -1.43 -25.80 1.27
CA THR A 327 -1.40 -24.46 1.84
C THR A 327 -0.46 -23.59 0.99
N LEU A 328 -0.93 -22.41 0.62
CA LEU A 328 -0.18 -21.44 -0.18
C LEU A 328 0.01 -20.13 0.61
N GLY A 329 1.25 -19.68 0.70
CA GLY A 329 1.61 -18.41 1.30
C GLY A 329 1.48 -17.24 0.32
N LYS A 330 1.46 -16.03 0.88
CA LYS A 330 1.47 -14.77 0.12
C LYS A 330 2.73 -14.66 -0.75
N LEU A 331 2.60 -14.03 -1.91
CA LEU A 331 3.76 -13.62 -2.71
C LEU A 331 4.46 -12.47 -1.98
N LYS A 332 5.76 -12.59 -1.77
CA LYS A 332 6.60 -11.55 -1.19
C LYS A 332 7.69 -11.17 -2.20
N CYS A 333 7.89 -9.87 -2.44
CA CYS A 333 8.92 -9.36 -3.34
C CYS A 333 9.67 -8.19 -2.71
N TYR A 334 11.00 -8.17 -2.81
CA TYR A 334 11.87 -7.16 -2.20
C TYR A 334 13.18 -6.90 -2.95
#